data_AF-A0A6B3AU67-F1
#
_entry.id   AF-A0A6B3AU67-F1
#
_cell.length_a   1.000
_cell.length_b   1.000
_cell.length_c   1.000
_cell.angle_alpha   90.00
_cell.angle_beta   90.00
_cell.angle_gamma   90.00
#
_symmetry.space_group_name_H-M   'P 1'
#
loop_
_entity.id
_entity.type
_entity.pdbx_description
1 polymer ?
#
loop_
_entity_poly.entity_id
_entity_poly.type
_entity_poly.pdbx_seq_one_letter_code
_entity_poly.pdbx_strand_id
1 'polypeptide(L)'
;TAVEAALPEAAAGRLGLEPGARLRLTDRLGGPAVDVRITGVYRPVDATAAYWQLDDLRGRGTVKIDFTTYGPLLTDPAVLTGDRVSAGESAWLASADFSTVGTGRIDALRTAVRDGAAALREEPALGGSAEASSALPAVLDRTERSLLVSRTTLLIVGLQLALLACCTLFLVARLLSAERAGESRLLRARGGSRAQLARLAALEALLL
;
A
#
# COMPACT_ATOMS: atom_id res chain seq x y z
N THR A 1 13.00 29.29 -36.71
CA THR A 1 13.99 28.22 -36.45
C THR A 1 13.25 26.98 -35.99
N ALA A 2 13.62 25.78 -36.44
CA ALA A 2 12.95 24.55 -35.98
C ALA A 2 13.33 24.26 -34.51
N VAL A 3 12.40 23.71 -33.74
CA VAL A 3 12.69 23.09 -32.42
C VAL A 3 13.35 21.75 -32.67
N GLU A 4 14.43 21.46 -31.97
CA GLU A 4 15.05 20.13 -32.00
C GLU A 4 14.40 19.25 -30.94
N ALA A 5 13.97 18.05 -31.32
CA ALA A 5 13.37 17.11 -30.38
C ALA A 5 13.77 15.66 -30.67
N ALA A 6 13.79 14.85 -29.61
CA ALA A 6 13.91 13.42 -29.69
C ALA A 6 12.53 12.76 -29.58
N LEU A 7 12.31 11.68 -30.34
CA LEU A 7 11.05 10.95 -30.40
C LEU A 7 11.22 9.53 -29.82
N PRO A 8 10.23 8.95 -29.13
CA PRO A 8 10.31 7.55 -28.72
C PRO A 8 10.46 6.64 -29.95
N GLU A 9 11.29 5.61 -29.84
CA GLU A 9 11.52 4.62 -30.90
C GLU A 9 10.21 3.98 -31.40
N ALA A 10 9.29 3.66 -30.48
CA ALA A 10 7.98 3.10 -30.82
C ALA A 10 7.11 4.05 -31.66
N ALA A 11 7.21 5.36 -31.41
CA ALA A 11 6.49 6.36 -32.20
C ALA A 11 7.16 6.60 -33.56
N ALA A 12 8.49 6.68 -33.57
CA ALA A 12 9.28 6.82 -34.80
C ALA A 12 8.98 5.69 -35.78
N GLY A 13 8.98 4.43 -35.32
CA GLY A 13 8.68 3.27 -36.16
C GLY A 13 7.26 3.27 -36.73
N ARG A 14 6.26 3.74 -35.98
CA ARG A 14 4.87 3.80 -36.47
C ARG A 14 4.61 4.96 -37.43
N LEU A 15 5.31 6.08 -37.23
CA LEU A 15 5.18 7.27 -38.07
C LEU A 15 6.13 7.24 -39.28
N GLY A 16 7.03 6.26 -39.36
CA GLY A 16 8.06 6.18 -40.41
C GLY A 16 9.04 7.35 -40.35
N LEU A 17 9.37 7.82 -39.14
CA LEU A 17 10.21 8.99 -38.92
C LEU A 17 11.62 8.57 -38.50
N GLU A 18 12.60 9.26 -39.05
CA GLU A 18 14.01 9.09 -38.74
C GLU A 18 14.64 10.42 -38.31
N PRO A 19 15.79 10.40 -37.61
CA PRO A 19 16.55 11.62 -37.36
C PRO A 19 16.81 12.41 -38.65
N GLY A 20 16.55 13.72 -38.61
CA GLY A 20 16.55 14.62 -39.75
C GLY A 20 15.16 14.97 -40.28
N ALA A 21 14.13 14.18 -39.95
CA ALA A 21 12.74 14.46 -40.32
C ALA A 21 12.26 15.81 -39.76
N ARG A 22 11.42 16.50 -40.52
CA ARG A 22 10.80 17.77 -40.12
C ARG A 22 9.28 17.64 -40.11
N LEU A 23 8.67 18.12 -39.05
CA LEU A 23 7.23 18.06 -38.81
C LEU A 23 6.72 19.45 -38.45
N ARG A 24 5.52 19.80 -38.92
CA ARG A 24 4.78 20.96 -38.44
C ARG A 24 3.74 20.45 -37.44
N LEU A 25 3.93 20.77 -36.17
CA LEU A 25 2.95 20.43 -35.12
C LEU A 25 2.01 21.60 -34.91
N THR A 26 0.71 21.33 -34.92
CA THR A 26 -0.32 22.30 -34.55
C THR A 26 -0.67 22.15 -33.08
N ASP A 27 -0.84 23.27 -32.39
CA ASP A 27 -1.24 23.27 -31.00
C ASP A 27 -2.72 22.91 -30.85
N ARG A 28 -3.02 21.97 -29.95
CA ARG A 28 -4.40 21.50 -29.71
C ARG A 28 -5.25 22.54 -28.95
N LEU A 29 -4.61 23.43 -28.20
CA LEU A 29 -5.22 24.45 -27.34
C LEU A 29 -5.29 25.82 -28.03
N GLY A 30 -4.97 25.91 -29.32
CA GLY A 30 -5.03 27.14 -30.12
C GLY A 30 -3.76 28.00 -30.12
N GLY A 31 -2.65 27.47 -29.61
CA GLY A 31 -1.33 28.11 -29.67
C GLY A 31 -0.67 28.11 -31.06
N PRO A 32 0.55 28.67 -31.18
CA PRO A 32 1.25 28.77 -32.45
C PRO A 32 1.66 27.38 -32.96
N ALA A 33 1.57 27.17 -34.28
CA ALA A 33 2.13 25.96 -34.88
C ALA A 33 3.67 26.02 -34.88
N VAL A 34 4.31 24.88 -34.60
CA VAL A 34 5.75 24.76 -34.36
C VAL A 34 6.39 23.81 -35.36
N ASP A 35 7.46 24.28 -36.01
CA ASP A 35 8.33 23.39 -36.79
C ASP A 35 9.25 22.63 -35.86
N VAL A 36 9.20 21.31 -35.92
CA VAL A 36 10.04 20.39 -35.15
C VAL A 36 10.96 19.62 -36.09
N ARG A 37 12.24 19.53 -35.76
CA ARG A 37 13.22 18.65 -36.38
C ARG A 37 13.52 17.52 -35.42
N ILE A 38 13.32 16.28 -35.86
CA ILE A 38 13.69 15.10 -35.08
C ILE A 38 15.21 14.97 -35.14
N THR A 39 15.90 15.07 -34.00
CA THR A 39 17.36 14.95 -33.92
C THR A 39 17.82 13.59 -33.44
N GLY A 40 16.92 12.82 -32.82
CA GLY A 40 17.22 11.48 -32.32
C GLY A 40 15.97 10.69 -31.97
N VAL A 41 16.19 9.40 -31.70
CA VAL A 41 15.17 8.53 -31.11
C VAL A 41 15.65 8.03 -29.76
N TYR A 42 14.71 7.78 -28.85
CA TYR A 42 15.04 7.30 -27.51
C TYR A 42 14.16 6.12 -27.10
N ARG A 43 14.63 5.36 -26.12
CA ARG A 43 13.88 4.29 -25.47
C ARG A 43 14.10 4.39 -23.95
N PRO A 44 13.04 4.39 -23.13
CA PRO A 44 13.18 4.30 -21.68
C PRO A 44 14.01 3.07 -21.29
N VAL A 45 14.94 3.26 -20.36
CA VAL A 45 15.68 2.12 -19.77
C VAL A 45 14.74 1.31 -18.89
N ASP A 46 13.93 2.00 -18.09
CA ASP A 46 12.90 1.43 -17.24
C ASP A 46 11.63 2.29 -17.34
N ALA A 47 10.58 1.74 -17.93
CA ALA A 47 9.29 2.41 -18.08
C ALA A 47 8.51 2.55 -16.75
N THR A 48 8.95 1.89 -15.68
CA THR A 48 8.32 1.99 -14.35
C THR A 48 8.93 3.09 -13.48
N ALA A 49 10.03 3.69 -13.94
CA ALA A 49 10.71 4.77 -13.23
C ALA A 49 9.79 5.97 -12.98
N ALA A 50 10.03 6.67 -11.87
CA ALA A 50 9.23 7.80 -11.39
C ALA A 50 8.92 8.84 -12.48
N TYR A 51 9.90 9.17 -13.32
CA TYR A 51 9.73 10.11 -14.44
C TYR A 51 8.61 9.69 -15.40
N TRP A 52 8.56 8.41 -15.78
CA TRP A 52 7.55 7.91 -16.72
C TRP A 52 6.18 7.74 -16.08
N GLN A 53 6.06 7.79 -14.75
CA GLN A 53 4.74 7.80 -14.10
C GLN A 53 4.01 9.13 -14.28
N LEU A 54 4.74 10.21 -14.57
CA LEU A 54 4.20 11.53 -14.89
C LEU A 54 3.82 11.68 -16.37
N ASP A 55 4.29 10.77 -17.23
CA ASP A 55 3.90 10.72 -18.63
C ASP A 55 2.58 9.95 -18.78
N ASP A 56 1.60 10.56 -19.45
CA ASP A 56 0.32 9.93 -19.78
C ASP A 56 0.49 8.60 -20.53
N LEU A 57 1.53 8.51 -21.37
CA LEU A 57 1.84 7.30 -22.14
C LEU A 57 2.66 6.29 -21.34
N ARG A 58 3.05 6.60 -20.10
CA ARG A 58 3.87 5.77 -19.21
C ARG A 58 5.15 5.24 -19.86
N GLY A 59 5.82 6.08 -20.64
CA GLY A 59 7.04 5.74 -21.38
C GLY A 59 6.81 4.78 -22.56
N ARG A 60 5.58 4.45 -22.93
CA ARG A 60 5.30 3.49 -24.02
C ARG A 60 5.54 4.06 -25.40
N GLY A 61 5.67 5.38 -25.53
CA GLY A 61 5.89 6.04 -26.81
C GLY A 61 4.64 6.22 -27.66
N THR A 62 3.69 5.28 -27.57
CA THR A 62 2.42 5.31 -28.32
C THR A 62 1.28 4.74 -27.48
N VAL A 63 0.11 5.37 -27.53
CA VAL A 63 -1.12 4.83 -26.94
C VAL A 63 -2.28 5.05 -27.91
N LYS A 64 -3.16 4.06 -28.02
CA LYS A 64 -4.40 4.17 -28.80
C LYS A 64 -5.58 3.89 -27.87
N ILE A 65 -6.37 4.93 -27.62
CA ILE A 65 -7.67 4.83 -26.94
C ILE A 65 -8.72 5.20 -27.98
N ASP A 66 -9.19 6.45 -27.99
CA ASP A 66 -10.10 6.96 -29.02
C ASP A 66 -9.33 7.57 -30.21
N PHE A 67 -8.14 8.11 -29.92
CA PHE A 67 -7.17 8.59 -30.89
C PHE A 67 -5.81 7.96 -30.63
N THR A 68 -4.92 8.02 -31.63
CA THR A 68 -3.54 7.54 -31.46
C THR A 68 -2.65 8.69 -31.04
N THR A 69 -2.14 8.64 -29.81
CA THR A 69 -1.20 9.61 -29.26
C THR A 69 0.22 9.07 -29.41
N TYR A 70 1.13 9.93 -29.86
CA TYR A 70 2.56 9.63 -30.04
C TYR A 70 3.37 10.61 -29.18
N GLY A 71 4.35 10.11 -28.43
CA GLY A 71 5.20 10.96 -27.59
C GLY A 71 5.63 10.29 -26.28
N PRO A 72 6.15 11.06 -25.32
CA PRO A 72 6.39 12.50 -25.40
C PRO A 72 7.59 12.84 -26.29
N LEU A 73 7.57 13.99 -26.96
CA LEU A 73 8.76 14.53 -27.61
C LEU A 73 9.63 15.20 -26.54
N LEU A 74 10.91 14.85 -26.50
CA LEU A 74 11.86 15.45 -25.55
C LEU A 74 12.66 16.53 -26.25
N THR A 75 12.70 17.73 -25.67
CA THR A 75 13.39 18.91 -26.22
C THR A 75 14.23 19.57 -25.13
N ASP A 76 15.07 20.51 -25.52
CA ASP A 76 15.77 21.39 -24.59
C ASP A 76 14.78 22.17 -23.69
N PRO A 77 14.99 22.24 -22.36
CA PRO A 77 14.13 22.97 -21.43
C PRO A 77 13.91 24.44 -21.79
N ALA A 78 14.88 25.11 -22.44
CA ALA A 78 14.76 26.50 -22.86
C ALA A 78 13.61 26.73 -23.85
N VAL A 79 13.19 25.69 -24.57
CA VAL A 79 12.03 25.73 -25.47
C VAL A 79 10.73 25.85 -24.69
N LEU A 80 10.62 25.16 -23.54
CA LEU A 80 9.44 25.19 -22.67
C LEU A 80 9.32 26.50 -21.89
N THR A 81 10.45 27.15 -21.58
CA THR A 81 10.47 28.43 -20.85
C THR A 81 10.34 29.66 -21.76
N GLY A 82 10.33 29.48 -23.09
CA GLY A 82 10.14 30.56 -24.06
C GLY A 82 8.74 30.55 -24.65
N ASP A 83 8.37 31.62 -25.36
CA ASP A 83 7.04 31.79 -25.98
C ASP A 83 6.81 30.96 -27.26
N ARG A 84 7.60 29.89 -27.44
CA ARG A 84 7.65 29.09 -28.67
C ARG A 84 6.66 27.94 -28.71
N VAL A 85 6.26 27.46 -27.54
CA VAL A 85 5.29 26.38 -27.36
C VAL A 85 4.31 26.83 -26.28
N SER A 86 3.07 26.34 -26.35
CA SER A 86 2.10 26.64 -25.30
C SER A 86 2.53 26.00 -23.98
N ALA A 87 2.24 26.67 -22.87
CA ALA A 87 2.39 26.09 -21.55
C ALA A 87 1.50 24.84 -21.44
N GLY A 88 2.13 23.69 -21.23
CA GLY A 88 1.45 22.42 -21.02
C GLY A 88 1.09 22.21 -19.54
N GLU A 89 0.52 21.04 -19.27
CA GLU A 89 0.29 20.60 -17.90
C GLU A 89 1.62 20.41 -17.17
N SER A 90 1.64 20.74 -15.89
CA SER A 90 2.76 20.50 -14.99
C SER A 90 2.36 19.47 -13.96
N ALA A 91 3.19 18.46 -13.78
CA ALA A 91 2.93 17.36 -12.86
C ALA A 91 4.16 17.11 -11.98
N TRP A 92 3.92 16.72 -10.74
CA TRP A 92 4.95 16.40 -9.76
C TRP A 92 4.64 15.05 -9.13
N LEU A 93 5.69 14.26 -8.93
CA LEU A 93 5.60 13.00 -8.19
C LEU A 93 6.39 13.14 -6.90
N ALA A 94 5.71 12.92 -5.78
CA ALA A 94 6.35 12.78 -4.48
C ALA A 94 6.17 11.35 -3.99
N SER A 95 7.20 10.80 -3.36
CA SER A 95 7.13 9.50 -2.68
C SER A 95 7.32 9.71 -1.19
N ALA A 96 6.52 9.01 -0.39
CA ALA A 96 6.61 9.02 1.06
C ALA A 96 7.16 7.68 1.56
N ASP A 97 7.97 7.73 2.61
CA ASP A 97 8.45 6.53 3.30
C ASP A 97 7.45 6.09 4.38
N PHE A 98 6.85 4.92 4.18
CA PHE A 98 5.92 4.30 5.14
C PHE A 98 6.55 3.16 5.95
N SER A 99 7.86 2.94 5.85
CA SER A 99 8.57 1.81 6.50
C SER A 99 8.44 1.79 8.03
N THR A 100 8.20 2.95 8.65
CA THR A 100 8.09 3.11 10.10
C THR A 100 6.64 3.13 10.62
N VAL A 101 5.65 3.00 9.72
CA VAL A 101 4.23 3.02 10.11
C VAL A 101 3.84 1.68 10.72
N GLY A 102 3.58 1.69 12.03
CA GLY A 102 3.05 0.53 12.77
C GLY A 102 1.52 0.56 12.94
N THR A 103 0.97 -0.54 13.45
CA THR A 103 -0.48 -0.74 13.65
C THR A 103 -1.10 0.30 14.60
N GLY A 104 -0.36 0.77 15.60
CA GLY A 104 -0.83 1.79 16.54
C GLY A 104 -1.01 3.19 15.94
N ARG A 105 -0.55 3.44 14.71
CA ARG A 105 -0.66 4.74 14.02
C ARG A 105 -1.63 4.73 12.84
N ILE A 106 -2.33 3.62 12.61
CA ILE A 106 -3.24 3.47 11.46
C ILE A 106 -4.34 4.54 11.48
N ASP A 107 -4.95 4.80 12.64
CA ASP A 107 -6.01 5.80 12.75
C ASP A 107 -5.49 7.23 12.58
N ALA A 108 -4.35 7.55 13.21
CA ALA A 108 -3.70 8.84 13.04
C ALA A 108 -3.34 9.11 11.58
N LEU A 109 -2.82 8.10 10.86
CA LEU A 109 -2.51 8.20 9.44
C LEU A 109 -3.77 8.38 8.60
N ARG A 110 -4.84 7.63 8.90
CA ARG A 110 -6.14 7.75 8.20
C ARG A 110 -6.70 9.16 8.31
N THR A 111 -6.72 9.72 9.52
CA THR A 111 -7.18 11.09 9.78
C THR A 111 -6.28 12.10 9.07
N ALA A 112 -4.96 11.99 9.20
CA ALA A 112 -4.02 12.89 8.53
C ALA A 112 -4.17 12.91 7.01
N VAL A 113 -4.46 11.76 6.39
CA VAL A 113 -4.70 11.68 4.93
C VAL A 113 -6.02 12.33 4.53
N ARG A 114 -7.08 12.16 5.33
CA ARG A 114 -8.38 12.80 5.06
C ARG A 114 -8.29 14.31 5.22
N ASP A 115 -7.66 14.76 6.30
CA ASP A 115 -7.48 16.17 6.61
C ASP A 115 -6.56 16.83 5.59
N GLY A 116 -5.45 16.18 5.22
CA GLY A 116 -4.54 16.66 4.18
C GLY A 116 -5.21 16.76 2.81
N ALA A 117 -6.03 15.78 2.42
CA ALA A 117 -6.79 15.85 1.18
C ALA A 117 -7.91 16.91 1.22
N ALA A 118 -8.46 17.25 2.39
CA ALA A 118 -9.37 18.38 2.54
C ALA A 118 -8.62 19.71 2.42
N ALA A 119 -7.51 19.86 3.14
CA ALA A 119 -6.67 21.04 3.10
C ALA A 119 -6.16 21.35 1.68
N LEU A 120 -5.71 20.33 0.92
CA LEU A 120 -5.28 20.51 -0.46
C LEU A 120 -6.40 21.02 -1.38
N ARG A 121 -7.65 20.62 -1.15
CA ARG A 121 -8.79 21.13 -1.96
C ARG A 121 -9.11 22.59 -1.64
N GLU A 122 -8.87 23.00 -0.40
CA GLU A 122 -9.13 24.37 0.08
C GLU A 122 -7.93 25.32 -0.12
N GLU A 123 -6.77 24.80 -0.54
CA GLU A 123 -5.53 25.55 -0.67
C GLU A 123 -5.65 26.66 -1.74
N PRO A 124 -5.59 27.95 -1.36
CA PRO A 124 -5.74 29.06 -2.29
C PRO A 124 -4.66 29.09 -3.38
N ALA A 125 -3.45 28.60 -3.07
CA ALA A 125 -2.35 28.52 -4.03
C ALA A 125 -2.66 27.62 -5.24
N LEU A 126 -3.65 26.72 -5.12
CA LEU A 126 -4.07 25.79 -6.18
C LEU A 126 -5.29 26.30 -6.97
N GLY A 127 -5.68 27.57 -6.80
CA GLY A 127 -6.68 28.22 -7.65
C GLY A 127 -8.13 27.78 -7.40
N GLY A 128 -8.44 27.19 -6.24
CA GLY A 128 -9.82 26.94 -5.77
C GLY A 128 -10.59 25.85 -6.52
N SER A 129 -9.93 25.10 -7.42
CA SER A 129 -10.52 23.97 -8.17
C SER A 129 -9.68 22.70 -8.05
N ALA A 130 -8.80 22.65 -7.04
CA ALA A 130 -7.97 21.48 -6.78
C ALA A 130 -8.83 20.26 -6.43
N GLU A 131 -8.60 19.16 -7.11
CA GLU A 131 -9.13 17.85 -6.73
C GLU A 131 -8.05 17.06 -6.00
N ALA A 132 -8.37 16.53 -4.82
CA ALA A 132 -7.50 15.66 -4.08
C ALA A 132 -8.23 14.36 -3.74
N SER A 133 -7.63 13.23 -4.10
CA SER A 133 -8.17 11.90 -3.81
C SER A 133 -7.09 10.99 -3.24
N SER A 134 -7.48 10.03 -2.40
CA SER A 134 -6.55 9.05 -1.82
C SER A 134 -7.25 7.71 -1.60
N ALA A 135 -6.60 6.64 -2.06
CA ALA A 135 -7.03 5.26 -1.80
C ALA A 135 -6.53 4.72 -0.45
N LEU A 136 -5.59 5.41 0.20
CA LEU A 136 -4.91 4.95 1.41
C LEU A 136 -5.89 4.68 2.58
N PRO A 137 -6.89 5.54 2.86
CA PRO A 137 -7.86 5.26 3.93
C PRO A 137 -8.61 3.94 3.75
N ALA A 138 -9.02 3.60 2.53
CA ALA A 138 -9.73 2.35 2.24
C ALA A 138 -8.83 1.11 2.40
N VAL A 139 -7.54 1.24 2.10
CA VAL A 139 -6.54 0.17 2.32
C VAL A 139 -6.30 -0.04 3.81
N LEU A 140 -6.23 1.04 4.60
CA LEU A 140 -6.10 0.99 6.05
C LEU A 140 -7.32 0.31 6.71
N ASP A 141 -8.54 0.67 6.29
CA ASP A 141 -9.78 0.04 6.77
C ASP A 141 -9.80 -1.48 6.52
N ARG A 142 -9.33 -1.91 5.34
CA ARG A 142 -9.26 -3.33 4.98
C ARG A 142 -8.26 -4.08 5.85
N THR A 143 -7.09 -3.48 6.08
CA THR A 143 -6.01 -4.09 6.88
C THR A 143 -6.44 -4.27 8.33
N GLU A 144 -7.08 -3.25 8.93
CA GLU A 144 -7.57 -3.32 10.30
C GLU A 144 -8.62 -4.44 10.48
N ARG A 145 -9.57 -4.56 9.56
CA ARG A 145 -10.55 -5.66 9.57
C ARG A 145 -9.87 -7.02 9.50
N SER A 146 -8.86 -7.18 8.64
CA SER A 146 -8.10 -8.43 8.56
C SER A 146 -7.35 -8.75 9.86
N LEU A 147 -6.79 -7.75 10.55
CA LEU A 147 -6.14 -7.93 11.85
C LEU A 147 -7.14 -8.34 12.94
N LEU A 148 -8.33 -7.73 12.97
CA LEU A 148 -9.39 -8.08 13.93
C LEU A 148 -9.89 -9.52 13.74
N VAL A 149 -10.07 -9.93 12.48
CA VAL A 149 -10.45 -11.32 12.15
C VAL A 149 -9.37 -12.29 12.60
N SER A 150 -8.11 -12.03 12.24
CA SER A 150 -6.97 -12.88 12.62
C SER A 150 -6.82 -13.01 14.15
N ARG A 151 -6.96 -11.90 14.88
CA ARG A 151 -6.91 -11.88 16.35
C ARG A 151 -8.01 -12.72 16.97
N THR A 152 -9.22 -12.63 16.44
CA THR A 152 -10.37 -13.43 16.91
C THR A 152 -10.12 -14.92 16.68
N THR A 153 -9.64 -15.31 15.50
CA THR A 153 -9.31 -16.71 15.21
C THR A 153 -8.22 -17.26 16.14
N LEU A 154 -7.15 -16.49 16.38
CA LEU A 154 -6.08 -16.88 17.30
C LEU A 154 -6.56 -16.99 18.75
N LEU A 155 -7.44 -16.10 19.19
CA LEU A 155 -8.04 -16.18 20.53
C LEU A 155 -8.95 -17.39 20.68
N ILE A 156 -9.74 -17.73 19.66
CA ILE A 156 -10.58 -18.93 19.66
C ILE A 156 -9.71 -20.18 19.75
N VAL A 157 -8.68 -20.30 18.90
CA VAL A 157 -7.75 -21.43 18.91
C VAL A 157 -7.02 -21.51 20.26
N GLY A 158 -6.56 -20.37 20.79
CA GLY A 158 -5.93 -20.29 22.11
C GLY A 158 -6.85 -20.76 23.24
N LEU A 159 -8.12 -20.34 23.22
CA LEU A 159 -9.13 -20.76 24.19
C LEU A 159 -9.42 -22.27 24.11
N GLN A 160 -9.51 -22.82 22.90
CA GLN A 160 -9.69 -24.26 22.69
C GLN A 160 -8.52 -25.07 23.25
N LEU A 161 -7.28 -24.63 23.00
CA LEU A 161 -6.08 -25.27 23.55
C LEU A 161 -6.05 -25.18 25.08
N ALA A 162 -6.42 -24.02 25.65
CA ALA A 162 -6.51 -23.85 27.11
C ALA A 162 -7.57 -24.78 27.73
N LEU A 163 -8.75 -24.90 27.12
CA LEU A 163 -9.79 -25.83 27.56
C LEU A 163 -9.32 -27.28 27.49
N LEU A 164 -8.61 -27.66 26.42
CA LEU A 164 -8.06 -29.00 26.26
C LEU A 164 -6.99 -29.31 27.32
N ALA A 165 -6.13 -28.34 27.62
CA ALA A 165 -5.16 -28.42 28.71
C ALA A 165 -5.85 -28.57 30.08
N CYS A 166 -6.90 -27.80 30.36
CA CYS A 166 -7.67 -27.93 31.60
C CYS A 166 -8.34 -29.32 31.72
N CYS A 167 -8.97 -29.82 30.66
CA CYS A 167 -9.60 -31.14 30.65
C CYS A 167 -8.60 -32.27 30.90
N THR A 168 -7.43 -32.20 30.26
CA THR A 168 -6.35 -33.20 30.45
C THR A 168 -5.80 -33.16 31.87
N LEU A 169 -5.52 -31.97 32.43
CA LEU A 169 -5.11 -31.82 33.83
C LEU A 169 -6.16 -32.37 34.80
N PHE A 170 -7.45 -32.12 34.56
CA PHE A 170 -8.53 -32.64 35.38
C PHE A 170 -8.61 -34.18 35.33
N LEU A 171 -8.45 -34.77 34.14
CA LEU A 171 -8.40 -36.22 33.96
C LEU A 171 -7.19 -36.84 34.67
N VAL A 172 -6.00 -36.23 34.54
CA VAL A 172 -4.78 -36.66 35.24
C VAL A 172 -4.95 -36.58 36.75
N ALA A 173 -5.51 -35.47 37.27
CA ALA A 173 -5.81 -35.31 38.69
C ALA A 173 -6.81 -36.38 39.18
N ARG A 174 -7.83 -36.70 38.39
CA ARG A 174 -8.77 -37.79 38.70
C ARG A 174 -8.11 -39.16 38.71
N LEU A 175 -7.22 -39.45 37.76
CA LEU A 175 -6.47 -40.71 37.70
C LEU A 175 -5.55 -40.86 38.91
N LEU A 176 -4.78 -39.82 39.24
CA LEU A 176 -3.93 -39.79 40.45
C LEU A 176 -4.75 -39.94 41.73
N SER A 177 -5.94 -39.34 41.78
CA SER A 177 -6.86 -39.49 42.92
C SER A 177 -7.43 -40.90 43.03
N ALA A 178 -7.66 -41.59 41.91
CA ALA A 178 -8.15 -42.96 41.86
C ALA A 178 -7.05 -43.96 42.25
N GLU A 179 -5.82 -43.77 41.77
CA GLU A 179 -4.61 -44.48 42.20
C GLU A 179 -4.39 -44.33 43.72
N ARG A 180 -4.37 -43.09 44.23
CA ARG A 180 -4.26 -42.81 45.67
C ARG A 180 -5.45 -43.33 46.47
N ALA A 181 -6.62 -43.55 45.87
CA ALA A 181 -7.76 -44.16 46.57
C ALA A 181 -7.57 -45.66 46.82
N GLY A 182 -6.67 -46.33 46.08
CA GLY A 182 -6.15 -47.67 46.39
C GLY A 182 -5.33 -47.68 47.69
N GLU A 183 -4.42 -46.72 47.85
CA GLU A 183 -3.58 -46.56 49.06
C GLU A 183 -4.37 -45.99 50.26
N SER A 184 -5.31 -45.08 50.02
CA SER A 184 -6.14 -44.45 51.06
C SER A 184 -7.11 -45.41 51.74
N ARG A 185 -7.39 -46.59 51.16
CA ARG A 185 -8.19 -47.63 51.84
C ARG A 185 -7.42 -48.27 53.00
N LEU A 186 -6.08 -48.33 52.95
CA LEU A 186 -5.23 -48.77 54.06
C LEU A 186 -5.12 -47.70 55.16
N LEU A 187 -5.11 -46.42 54.80
CA LEU A 187 -5.10 -45.30 55.77
C LEU A 187 -6.49 -44.98 56.35
N ARG A 188 -7.59 -45.32 55.67
CA ARG A 188 -8.97 -45.18 56.21
C ARG A 188 -9.26 -46.10 57.38
N ALA A 189 -8.56 -47.23 57.51
CA ALA A 189 -8.62 -48.05 58.71
C ALA A 189 -8.09 -47.30 59.97
N ARG A 190 -7.47 -46.13 59.81
CA ARG A 190 -6.95 -45.26 60.88
C ARG A 190 -7.57 -43.84 60.95
N GLY A 191 -8.66 -43.55 60.20
CA GLY A 191 -9.52 -42.38 60.50
C GLY A 191 -9.25 -41.02 59.82
N GLY A 192 -8.68 -40.96 58.60
CA GLY A 192 -8.47 -39.68 57.88
C GLY A 192 -9.61 -39.24 56.92
N SER A 193 -10.04 -37.97 56.98
CA SER A 193 -11.17 -37.45 56.18
C SER A 193 -10.78 -36.77 54.85
N ARG A 194 -11.61 -36.93 53.80
CA ARG A 194 -11.39 -36.47 52.42
C ARG A 194 -11.31 -34.94 52.26
N ALA A 195 -11.87 -34.19 53.21
CA ALA A 195 -11.95 -32.73 53.12
C ALA A 195 -10.58 -32.04 53.30
N GLN A 196 -9.66 -32.67 54.03
CA GLN A 196 -8.35 -32.09 54.34
C GLN A 196 -7.42 -32.09 53.12
N LEU A 197 -7.48 -33.14 52.31
CA LEU A 197 -6.71 -33.25 51.05
C LEU A 197 -7.22 -32.28 49.97
N ALA A 198 -8.54 -32.10 49.87
CA ALA A 198 -9.12 -31.13 48.95
C ALA A 198 -8.76 -29.69 49.33
N ARG A 199 -8.71 -29.40 50.63
CA ARG A 199 -8.37 -28.06 51.15
C ARG A 199 -6.88 -27.74 51.01
N LEU A 200 -6.01 -28.74 51.09
CA LEU A 200 -4.56 -28.56 50.90
C LEU A 200 -4.22 -28.32 49.42
N ALA A 201 -4.84 -29.08 48.50
CA ALA A 201 -4.66 -28.89 47.06
C ALA A 201 -5.20 -27.53 46.57
N ALA A 202 -6.29 -27.04 47.18
CA ALA A 202 -6.82 -25.70 46.89
C ALA A 202 -5.89 -24.57 47.38
N LEU A 203 -5.15 -24.80 48.47
CA LEU A 203 -4.15 -23.84 48.96
C LEU A 203 -2.88 -23.84 48.11
N GLU A 204 -2.44 -25.01 47.63
CA GLU A 204 -1.30 -25.14 46.72
C GLU A 204 -1.54 -24.45 45.36
N ALA A 205 -2.76 -24.57 44.82
CA ALA A 205 -3.15 -23.91 43.58
C ALA A 205 -3.33 -22.38 43.70
N LEU A 206 -3.39 -21.85 44.93
CA LEU A 206 -3.54 -20.41 45.20
C LEU A 206 -2.20 -19.74 45.53
N LEU A 207 -1.16 -20.53 45.80
CA LEU A 207 0.21 -20.09 46.10
C LEU A 207 1.16 -20.21 44.90
N LEU A 208 0.77 -20.96 43.86
CA LEU A 208 1.35 -20.91 42.52
C LEU A 208 0.74 -19.77 41.71
#